data_AF-A0AAD6SKS3-F1
#
_entry.id   AF-A0AAD6SKS3-F1
#
_cell.length_a   1.000
_cell.length_b   1.000
_cell.length_c   1.000
_cell.angle_alpha   90.00
_cell.angle_beta   90.00
_cell.angle_gamma   90.00
#
_symmetry.space_group_name_H-M   'P 1'
#
loop_
_entity.id
_entity.type
_entity.pdbx_description
1 polymer ?
#
loop_
_entity_poly.entity_id
_entity_poly.type
_entity_poly.pdbx_seq_one_letter_code
_entity_poly.pdbx_strand_id
1 'polypeptide(L)'
;MGHENPTDEQAHDYELFLLERILNDSSRTLTDFEMTPPQLDWSLQAENPLLAEQLDYNPAEERALAEADIQKMNTEQREAFDRIIASVEQNLGKIFFLEGAGGTGKSFVYNTVAHHLRGQSVIVLCVSSSGISALILVGGRTAHFMFKIPIDGLTSESTCAIPKESLRAGLIRAAGL
;
A
#
# COMPACT_ATOMS: atom_id res chain seq x y z
N MET A 1 12.23 0.85 -1.98
CA MET A 1 12.35 -0.38 -2.79
C MET A 1 10.94 -0.82 -3.10
N GLY A 2 10.63 -1.08 -4.38
CA GLY A 2 9.33 -1.62 -4.78
C GLY A 2 9.24 -3.09 -4.38
N HIS A 3 8.01 -3.62 -4.31
CA HIS A 3 7.78 -5.05 -4.12
C HIS A 3 8.64 -5.85 -5.10
N GLU A 4 9.30 -6.91 -4.62
CA GLU A 4 10.01 -7.82 -5.51
C GLU A 4 9.01 -8.47 -6.46
N ASN A 5 9.44 -8.73 -7.70
CA ASN A 5 8.60 -9.48 -8.63
C ASN A 5 8.36 -10.88 -8.07
N PRO A 6 7.17 -11.46 -8.29
CA PRO A 6 6.89 -12.83 -7.86
C PRO A 6 7.90 -13.79 -8.49
N THR A 7 8.25 -14.84 -7.76
CA THR A 7 9.08 -15.92 -8.30
C THR A 7 8.32 -16.71 -9.36
N ASP A 8 9.03 -17.42 -10.24
CA ASP A 8 8.40 -18.29 -11.24
C ASP A 8 7.49 -19.35 -10.58
N GLU A 9 7.86 -19.81 -9.39
CA GLU A 9 7.06 -20.76 -8.59
C GLU A 9 5.77 -20.12 -8.07
N GLN A 10 5.83 -18.89 -7.55
CA GLN A 10 4.64 -18.14 -7.12
C GLN A 10 3.73 -17.80 -8.30
N ALA A 11 4.30 -17.41 -9.44
CA ALA A 11 3.55 -17.14 -10.66
C ALA A 11 2.81 -18.40 -11.13
N HIS A 12 3.51 -19.55 -11.15
CA HIS A 12 2.91 -20.82 -11.53
C HIS A 12 1.82 -21.28 -10.55
N ASP A 13 2.03 -21.14 -9.24
CA ASP A 13 1.03 -21.50 -8.23
C ASP A 13 -0.23 -20.61 -8.36
N TYR A 14 -0.06 -19.32 -8.65
CA TYR A 14 -1.16 -18.42 -8.93
C TYR A 14 -1.91 -18.78 -10.22
N GLU A 15 -1.21 -19.21 -11.27
CA GLU A 15 -1.83 -19.74 -12.49
C GLU A 15 -2.72 -20.95 -12.18
N LEU A 16 -2.21 -21.90 -11.39
CA LEU A 16 -2.99 -23.06 -10.93
C LEU A 16 -4.23 -22.63 -10.16
N PHE A 17 -4.11 -21.63 -9.28
CA PHE A 17 -5.26 -21.08 -8.56
C PHE A 17 -6.32 -20.49 -9.49
N LEU A 18 -5.92 -19.72 -10.49
CA LEU A 18 -6.86 -19.16 -11.47
C LEU A 18 -7.53 -20.24 -12.31
N LEU A 19 -6.78 -21.27 -12.73
CA LEU A 19 -7.31 -22.42 -13.45
C LEU A 19 -8.31 -23.22 -12.60
N GLU A 20 -7.97 -23.52 -11.35
CA GLU A 20 -8.86 -24.19 -10.39
C GLU A 20 -10.18 -23.42 -10.27
N ARG A 21 -10.14 -22.09 -10.18
CA ARG A 21 -11.34 -21.25 -10.08
C ARG A 21 -12.24 -21.36 -11.32
N ILE A 22 -11.64 -21.39 -12.52
CA ILE A 22 -12.37 -21.56 -13.78
C ILE A 22 -12.96 -22.96 -13.90
N LEU A 23 -12.21 -24.01 -13.51
CA LEU A 23 -12.69 -25.38 -13.55
C LEU A 23 -13.87 -25.62 -12.61
N ASN A 24 -13.86 -24.95 -11.45
CA ASN A 24 -14.95 -25.02 -10.48
C ASN A 24 -16.29 -24.53 -11.04
N ASP A 25 -16.31 -23.59 -12.00
CA ASP A 25 -17.54 -23.18 -12.70
C ASP A 25 -18.18 -24.33 -13.49
N SER A 26 -17.39 -25.33 -13.88
CA SER A 26 -17.83 -26.56 -14.55
C SER A 26 -17.91 -27.76 -13.60
N SER A 27 -17.88 -27.54 -12.29
CA SER A 27 -17.84 -28.60 -11.26
C SER A 27 -16.68 -29.59 -11.45
N ARG A 28 -15.55 -29.10 -11.96
CA ARG A 28 -14.30 -29.83 -12.11
C ARG A 28 -13.21 -29.18 -11.28
N THR A 29 -12.15 -29.93 -11.02
CA THR A 29 -10.96 -29.49 -10.28
C THR A 29 -9.71 -29.84 -11.09
N LEU A 30 -8.56 -29.25 -10.74
CA LEU A 30 -7.27 -29.63 -11.34
C LEU A 30 -6.94 -31.11 -11.14
N THR A 31 -7.41 -31.69 -10.03
CA THR A 31 -7.20 -33.12 -9.75
C THR A 31 -7.89 -34.03 -10.76
N ASP A 32 -8.99 -33.60 -11.39
CA ASP A 32 -9.66 -34.34 -12.48
C ASP A 32 -8.79 -34.46 -13.74
N PHE A 33 -7.72 -33.67 -13.83
CA PHE A 33 -6.77 -33.63 -14.95
C PHE A 33 -5.35 -34.05 -14.53
N GLU A 34 -5.21 -34.72 -13.37
CA GLU A 34 -3.92 -35.17 -12.83
C GLU A 34 -2.93 -34.02 -12.55
N MET A 35 -3.45 -32.80 -12.31
CA MET A 35 -2.66 -31.63 -11.96
C MET A 35 -2.66 -31.37 -10.45
N THR A 36 -1.56 -30.82 -9.94
CA THR A 36 -1.44 -30.42 -8.53
C THR A 36 -2.28 -29.16 -8.28
N PRO A 37 -3.11 -29.11 -7.22
CA PRO A 37 -3.81 -27.89 -6.82
C PRO A 37 -2.84 -26.78 -6.38
N PRO A 38 -3.27 -25.50 -6.39
CA PRO A 38 -2.48 -24.41 -5.81
C PRO A 38 -2.17 -24.67 -4.33
N GLN A 39 -0.96 -24.30 -3.91
CA GLN A 39 -0.45 -24.48 -2.56
C GLN A 39 -0.65 -23.24 -1.69
N LEU A 40 -0.69 -22.06 -2.30
CA LEU A 40 -0.87 -20.79 -1.60
C LEU A 40 -2.32 -20.31 -1.70
N ASP A 41 -2.75 -19.55 -0.68
CA ASP A 41 -4.03 -18.86 -0.72
C ASP A 41 -3.88 -17.53 -1.46
N TRP A 42 -4.41 -17.51 -2.68
CA TRP A 42 -4.42 -16.33 -3.55
C TRP A 42 -5.75 -15.60 -3.56
N SER A 43 -6.69 -15.94 -2.66
CA SER A 43 -8.04 -15.41 -2.67
C SER A 43 -8.06 -13.88 -2.62
N LEU A 44 -7.24 -13.29 -1.74
CA LEU A 44 -7.13 -11.84 -1.60
C LEU A 44 -6.49 -11.18 -2.83
N GLN A 45 -5.45 -11.78 -3.40
CA GLN A 45 -4.77 -11.30 -4.60
C GLN A 45 -5.71 -11.33 -5.82
N ALA A 46 -6.53 -12.38 -5.92
CA ALA A 46 -7.52 -12.53 -6.98
C ALA A 46 -8.75 -11.62 -6.79
N GLU A 47 -9.10 -11.31 -5.54
CA GLU A 47 -10.23 -10.41 -5.22
C GLU A 47 -9.82 -8.94 -5.33
N ASN A 48 -8.74 -8.53 -4.66
CA ASN A 48 -8.24 -7.16 -4.68
C ASN A 48 -6.69 -7.11 -4.63
N PRO A 49 -6.01 -7.17 -5.78
CA PRO A 49 -4.55 -7.15 -5.83
C PRO A 49 -3.94 -5.86 -5.29
N LEU A 50 -4.66 -4.73 -5.39
CA LEU A 50 -4.19 -3.45 -4.84
C LEU A 50 -4.15 -3.46 -3.31
N LEU A 51 -5.10 -4.16 -2.70
CA LEU A 51 -5.15 -4.35 -1.25
C LEU A 51 -4.12 -5.39 -0.81
N ALA A 52 -4.02 -6.51 -1.53
CA ALA A 52 -3.02 -7.55 -1.25
C ALA A 52 -1.60 -6.96 -1.21
N GLU A 53 -1.23 -6.14 -2.19
CA GLU A 53 0.08 -5.46 -2.22
C GLU A 53 0.33 -4.58 -0.98
N GLN A 54 -0.69 -3.93 -0.42
CA GLN A 54 -0.51 -3.13 0.80
C GLN A 54 -0.41 -3.97 2.08
N LEU A 55 -0.86 -5.24 2.04
CA LEU A 55 -0.80 -6.18 3.16
C LEU A 55 0.41 -7.11 3.10
N ASP A 56 1.15 -7.09 1.98
CA ASP A 56 2.34 -7.91 1.74
C ASP A 56 3.58 -7.46 2.54
N TYR A 57 3.55 -6.27 3.14
CA TYR A 57 4.63 -5.78 4.00
C TYR A 57 4.77 -6.62 5.26
N ASN A 58 5.99 -7.09 5.57
CA ASN A 58 6.28 -7.81 6.80
C ASN A 58 6.25 -6.85 8.01
N PRO A 59 5.30 -6.98 8.95
CA PRO A 59 5.19 -6.04 10.07
C PRO A 59 6.42 -6.03 10.99
N ALA A 60 7.13 -7.15 11.13
CA ALA A 60 8.33 -7.22 11.96
C ALA A 60 9.50 -6.44 11.34
N GLU A 61 9.68 -6.55 10.03
CA GLU A 61 10.70 -5.81 9.28
C GLU A 61 10.40 -4.30 9.27
N GLU A 62 9.15 -3.94 8.98
CA GLU A 62 8.70 -2.54 9.00
C GLU A 62 8.89 -1.90 10.38
N ARG A 63 8.61 -2.63 11.46
CA ARG A 63 8.88 -2.16 12.83
C ARG A 63 10.36 -1.95 13.09
N ALA A 64 11.22 -2.89 12.69
CA ALA A 64 12.66 -2.78 12.87
C ALA A 64 13.23 -1.58 12.09
N LEU A 65 12.74 -1.33 10.86
CA LEU A 65 13.09 -0.16 10.06
C LEU A 65 12.66 1.13 10.76
N ALA A 66 11.42 1.19 11.25
CA ALA A 66 10.92 2.35 11.98
C ALA A 66 11.74 2.65 13.22
N GLU A 67 12.01 1.64 14.06
CA GLU A 67 12.82 1.79 15.28
C GLU A 67 14.22 2.31 14.97
N ALA A 68 14.88 1.76 13.94
CA ALA A 68 16.20 2.20 13.53
C ALA A 68 16.20 3.66 13.02
N ASP A 69 15.15 4.09 12.32
CA ASP A 69 15.06 5.44 11.76
C ASP A 69 14.65 6.49 12.80
N ILE A 70 13.79 6.15 13.76
CA ILE A 70 13.43 7.01 14.89
C ILE A 70 14.67 7.42 15.69
N GLN A 71 15.66 6.52 15.86
CA GLN A 71 16.91 6.84 16.56
C GLN A 71 17.82 7.83 15.82
N LYS A 72 17.61 8.02 14.51
CA LYS A 72 18.42 8.93 13.67
C LYS A 72 17.79 10.31 13.51
N MET A 73 16.56 10.52 14.00
CA MET A 73 15.85 11.79 13.87
C MET A 73 16.52 12.88 14.70
N ASN A 74 16.52 14.10 14.16
CA ASN A 74 16.77 15.29 14.97
C ASN A 74 15.52 15.67 15.79
N THR A 75 15.65 16.67 16.66
CA THR A 75 14.60 17.08 17.59
C THR A 75 13.29 17.47 16.87
N GLU A 76 13.37 18.26 15.80
CA GLU A 76 12.21 18.77 15.09
C GLU A 76 11.49 17.67 14.28
N GLN A 77 12.26 16.78 13.66
CA GLN A 77 11.73 15.60 12.98
C GLN A 77 11.04 14.66 13.97
N ARG A 78 11.63 14.46 15.14
CA ARG A 78 11.06 13.63 16.21
C ARG A 78 9.76 14.23 16.74
N GLU A 79 9.72 15.54 16.96
CA GLU A 79 8.49 16.22 17.38
C GLU A 79 7.37 16.05 16.33
N ALA A 80 7.70 16.23 15.04
CA ALA A 80 6.73 16.02 13.97
C ALA A 80 6.22 14.58 13.92
N PHE A 81 7.12 13.60 14.00
CA PHE A 81 6.77 12.18 14.06
C PHE A 81 5.84 11.88 15.24
N ASP A 82 6.23 12.26 16.47
CA ASP A 82 5.45 11.97 17.69
C ASP A 82 4.05 12.59 17.62
N ARG A 83 3.92 13.82 17.08
CA ARG A 83 2.61 14.49 16.93
C ARG A 83 1.71 13.82 15.90
N ILE A 84 2.28 13.31 14.80
CA ILE A 84 1.53 12.57 13.78
C ILE A 84 1.06 11.24 14.34
N ILE A 85 1.97 10.45 14.95
CA ILE A 85 1.64 9.14 15.52
C ILE A 85 0.59 9.27 16.64
N ALA A 86 0.76 10.21 17.56
CA ALA A 86 -0.23 10.43 18.62
C ALA A 86 -1.62 10.77 18.07
N SER A 87 -1.70 11.53 16.97
CA SER A 87 -2.99 11.83 16.32
C SER A 87 -3.63 10.61 15.67
N VAL A 88 -2.82 9.71 15.13
CA VAL A 88 -3.26 8.46 14.50
C VAL A 88 -3.78 7.50 15.58
N GLU A 89 -3.00 7.26 16.62
CA GLU A 89 -3.34 6.33 17.72
C GLU A 89 -4.59 6.78 18.49
N GLN A 90 -4.81 8.09 18.59
CA GLN A 90 -5.99 8.67 19.23
C GLN A 90 -7.17 8.87 18.28
N ASN A 91 -7.05 8.44 17.02
CA ASN A 91 -8.05 8.61 15.96
C ASN A 91 -8.63 10.03 15.86
N LEU A 92 -7.76 11.05 15.90
CA LEU A 92 -8.20 12.45 15.90
C LEU A 92 -8.52 13.01 14.51
N GLY A 93 -8.24 12.25 13.43
CA GLY A 93 -8.51 12.68 12.06
C GLY A 93 -7.82 13.98 11.62
N LYS A 94 -6.66 14.32 12.21
CA LYS A 94 -5.95 15.58 11.90
C LYS A 94 -5.20 15.51 10.58
N ILE A 95 -5.10 16.66 9.93
CA ILE A 95 -4.28 16.88 8.75
C ILE A 95 -3.04 17.67 9.16
N PHE A 96 -1.87 17.20 8.73
CA PHE A 96 -0.58 17.83 9.03
C PHE A 96 0.09 18.31 7.75
N PHE A 97 0.76 19.47 7.84
CA PHE A 97 1.66 19.97 6.80
C PHE A 97 3.05 20.15 7.41
N LEU A 98 4.01 19.32 6.97
CA LEU A 98 5.39 19.41 7.44
C LEU A 98 6.19 20.34 6.52
N GLU A 99 6.47 21.53 7.02
CA GLU A 99 7.25 22.54 6.32
C GLU A 99 8.75 22.43 6.63
N GLY A 100 9.59 22.67 5.63
CA GLY A 100 11.04 22.72 5.80
C GLY A 100 11.75 22.93 4.47
N ALA A 101 12.96 23.49 4.51
CA ALA A 101 13.77 23.72 3.32
C ALA A 101 14.11 22.41 2.57
N GLY A 102 14.66 22.54 1.36
CA GLY A 102 15.23 21.40 0.65
C GLY A 102 16.31 20.71 1.49
N GLY A 103 16.30 19.38 1.53
CA GLY A 103 17.32 18.61 2.27
C GLY A 103 17.07 18.43 3.78
N THR A 104 15.98 18.95 4.35
CA THR A 104 15.69 18.80 5.80
C THR A 104 15.12 17.44 6.22
N GLY A 105 15.10 16.44 5.34
CA GLY A 105 14.64 15.08 5.67
C GLY A 105 13.12 14.91 5.82
N LYS A 106 12.29 15.74 5.18
CA LYS A 106 10.82 15.56 5.22
C LYS A 106 10.37 14.16 4.77
N SER A 107 10.91 13.68 3.65
CA SER A 107 10.61 12.33 3.17
C SER A 107 11.10 11.23 4.11
N PHE A 108 12.17 11.48 4.87
CA PHE A 108 12.62 10.57 5.91
C PHE A 108 11.55 10.43 7.00
N VAL A 109 11.01 11.54 7.51
CA VAL A 109 9.89 11.54 8.47
C VAL A 109 8.67 10.79 7.91
N TYR A 110 8.25 11.08 6.67
CA TYR A 110 7.10 10.41 6.06
C TYR A 110 7.30 8.89 5.93
N ASN A 111 8.49 8.45 5.54
CA ASN A 111 8.80 7.03 5.44
C ASN A 111 8.85 6.36 6.80
N THR A 112 9.41 7.01 7.83
CA THR A 112 9.41 6.46 9.19
C THR A 112 8.00 6.34 9.76
N VAL A 113 7.10 7.31 9.48
CA VAL A 113 5.68 7.19 9.84
C VAL A 113 5.04 5.98 9.14
N ALA A 114 5.29 5.81 7.84
CA ALA A 114 4.75 4.67 7.09
C ALA A 114 5.25 3.34 7.65
N HIS A 115 6.55 3.19 7.90
CA HIS A 115 7.14 2.00 8.52
C HIS A 115 6.56 1.71 9.89
N HIS A 116 6.41 2.74 10.74
CA HIS A 116 5.86 2.57 12.08
C HIS A 116 4.43 2.01 12.04
N LEU A 117 3.57 2.57 11.19
CA LEU A 117 2.18 2.16 11.06
C LEU A 117 2.03 0.80 10.36
N ARG A 118 2.83 0.52 9.32
CA ARG A 118 2.87 -0.80 8.68
C ARG A 118 3.39 -1.88 9.63
N GLY A 119 4.32 -1.52 10.53
CA GLY A 119 4.75 -2.37 11.63
C GLY A 119 3.64 -2.68 12.65
N GLN A 120 2.51 -1.96 12.59
CA GLN A 120 1.28 -2.24 13.33
C GLN A 120 0.18 -2.86 12.44
N SER A 121 0.55 -3.33 11.24
CA SER A 121 -0.37 -3.88 10.23
C SER A 121 -1.43 -2.89 9.74
N VAL A 122 -1.15 -1.58 9.83
CA VAL A 122 -2.02 -0.52 9.29
C VAL A 122 -1.66 -0.25 7.82
N ILE A 123 -2.68 -0.13 6.98
CA ILE A 123 -2.51 0.21 5.56
C ILE A 123 -2.21 1.71 5.42
N VAL A 124 -1.04 2.04 4.86
CA VAL A 124 -0.60 3.41 4.62
C VAL A 124 -0.42 3.69 3.13
N LEU A 125 -1.21 4.63 2.60
CA LEU A 125 -1.14 5.05 1.20
C LEU A 125 -0.14 6.20 1.02
N CYS A 126 1.10 5.85 0.67
CA CYS A 126 2.13 6.81 0.34
C CYS A 126 1.94 7.38 -1.08
N VAL A 127 1.64 8.67 -1.19
CA VAL A 127 1.40 9.32 -2.49
C VAL A 127 2.25 10.56 -2.70
N SER A 128 2.60 10.84 -3.96
CA SER A 128 3.29 12.05 -4.37
C SER A 128 2.71 12.64 -5.66
N SER A 129 2.90 13.93 -5.91
CA SER A 129 2.39 14.57 -7.14
C SER A 129 3.16 14.13 -8.39
N SER A 130 4.48 13.94 -8.27
CA SER A 130 5.39 13.50 -9.35
C SER A 130 5.80 12.04 -9.19
N GLY A 131 6.08 11.39 -10.31
CA GLY A 131 6.61 10.03 -10.33
C GLY A 131 7.98 9.94 -9.64
N ILE A 132 8.86 10.92 -9.84
CA ILE A 132 10.21 10.91 -9.26
C ILE A 132 10.15 11.03 -7.74
N SER A 133 9.27 11.89 -7.21
CA SER A 133 9.10 12.04 -5.77
C SER A 133 8.36 10.85 -5.14
N ALA A 134 7.51 10.15 -5.89
CA ALA A 134 6.90 8.90 -5.43
C ALA A 134 7.94 7.81 -5.18
N LEU A 135 9.01 7.73 -5.98
CA LEU A 135 10.10 6.75 -5.77
C LEU A 135 10.84 6.93 -4.44
N ILE A 136 10.81 8.14 -3.87
CA ILE A 136 11.45 8.46 -2.59
C ILE A 136 10.60 7.92 -1.42
N LEU A 137 9.28 7.79 -1.61
CA LEU A 137 8.38 7.29 -0.60
C LEU A 137 8.32 5.75 -0.64
N VAL A 138 8.28 5.10 0.53
CA VAL A 138 8.18 3.63 0.60
C VAL A 138 6.82 3.16 0.11
N GLY A 139 6.81 2.33 -0.94
CA GLY A 139 5.57 1.94 -1.64
C GLY A 139 4.89 3.11 -2.36
N GLY A 140 5.63 4.19 -2.64
CA GLY A 140 5.08 5.44 -3.14
C GLY A 140 4.49 5.33 -4.54
N ARG A 141 3.34 5.96 -4.74
CA ARG A 141 2.65 6.08 -6.03
C ARG A 141 2.35 7.54 -6.36
N THR A 142 2.09 7.85 -7.63
CA THR A 142 1.58 9.17 -7.95
C THR A 142 0.14 9.32 -7.47
N ALA A 143 -0.23 10.50 -6.98
CA ALA A 143 -1.60 10.82 -6.57
C ALA A 143 -2.58 10.62 -7.75
N HIS A 144 -2.16 10.98 -8.96
CA HIS A 144 -2.91 10.73 -10.19
C HIS A 144 -3.24 9.25 -10.40
N PHE A 145 -2.27 8.35 -10.17
CA PHE A 145 -2.48 6.92 -10.29
C PHE A 145 -3.35 6.36 -9.16
N MET A 146 -3.03 6.74 -7.91
CA MET A 146 -3.69 6.21 -6.72
C MET A 146 -5.16 6.63 -6.67
N PHE A 147 -5.43 7.91 -6.91
CA PHE A 147 -6.78 8.47 -6.77
C PHE A 147 -7.51 8.70 -8.10
N LYS A 148 -6.91 8.33 -9.25
CA LYS A 148 -7.54 8.54 -10.57
C LYS A 148 -7.98 9.99 -10.80
N ILE A 149 -7.07 10.91 -10.48
CA ILE A 149 -7.25 12.35 -10.70
C ILE A 149 -7.24 12.60 -12.21
N PRO A 150 -8.29 13.23 -12.79
CA PRO A 150 -8.31 13.60 -14.20
C PRO A 150 -7.17 14.57 -14.54
N ILE A 151 -6.56 14.42 -15.72
CA ILE A 151 -5.44 15.27 -16.17
C ILE A 151 -5.96 16.47 -16.99
N ASP A 152 -6.97 16.24 -17.83
CA ASP A 152 -7.48 17.23 -18.76
C ASP A 152 -8.86 17.75 -18.34
N GLY A 153 -9.13 19.02 -18.65
CA GLY A 153 -10.47 19.61 -18.49
C GLY A 153 -10.94 19.77 -17.04
N LEU A 154 -10.01 19.95 -16.09
CA LEU A 154 -10.34 20.14 -14.68
C LEU A 154 -11.16 21.42 -14.46
N THR A 155 -12.26 21.26 -13.73
CA THR A 155 -13.18 22.31 -13.27
C THR A 155 -13.39 22.20 -11.76
N SER A 156 -14.09 23.16 -11.16
CA SER A 156 -14.47 23.10 -9.73
C SER A 156 -15.30 21.86 -9.39
N GLU A 157 -16.00 21.30 -10.37
CA GLU A 157 -16.87 20.12 -10.22
C GLU A 157 -16.16 18.81 -10.53
N SER A 158 -14.86 18.85 -10.83
CA SER A 158 -14.11 17.64 -11.16
C SER A 158 -13.89 16.77 -9.93
N THR A 159 -14.16 15.48 -10.09
CA THR A 159 -13.99 14.47 -9.03
C THR A 159 -13.02 13.38 -9.46
N CYS A 160 -12.42 12.69 -8.49
CA CYS A 160 -11.63 11.50 -8.72
C CYS A 160 -12.47 10.39 -9.37
N ALA A 161 -11.97 9.76 -10.44
CA ALA A 161 -12.69 8.72 -11.18
C ALA A 161 -12.57 7.34 -10.49
N ILE A 162 -13.13 7.23 -9.28
CA ILE A 162 -13.13 6.00 -8.47
C ILE A 162 -14.57 5.53 -8.23
N PRO A 163 -15.05 4.53 -9.00
CA PRO A 163 -16.35 3.92 -8.75
C PRO A 163 -16.41 3.26 -7.35
N LYS A 164 -17.57 3.32 -6.70
CA LYS A 164 -17.79 2.83 -5.33
C LYS A 164 -17.41 1.36 -5.13
N GLU A 165 -17.70 0.53 -6.12
CA GLU A 165 -17.44 -0.92 -6.08
C GLU A 165 -16.12 -1.32 -6.78
N SER A 166 -15.25 -0.34 -7.06
CA SER A 166 -13.94 -0.64 -7.65
C SER A 166 -12.95 -1.16 -6.61
N LEU A 167 -11.95 -1.92 -7.08
CA LEU A 167 -10.82 -2.39 -6.27
C LEU A 167 -10.11 -1.26 -5.49
N ARG A 168 -9.98 -0.08 -6.13
CA ARG A 168 -9.41 1.12 -5.49
C ARG A 168 -10.26 1.64 -4.35
N ALA A 169 -11.58 1.64 -4.50
CA ALA A 169 -12.48 2.03 -3.41
C ALA A 169 -12.39 1.03 -2.25
N GLY A 170 -12.25 -0.26 -2.54
CA GLY A 170 -11.96 -1.29 -1.53
C GLY A 170 -10.67 -1.00 -0.76
N LEU A 171 -9.58 -0.71 -1.49
CA LEU A 171 -8.31 -0.33 -0.88
C LEU A 171 -8.42 0.93 -0.02
N ILE A 172 -9.06 1.99 -0.53
CA ILE A 172 -9.20 3.26 0.22
C ILE A 172 -10.05 3.07 1.48
N ARG A 173 -11.09 2.23 1.44
CA ARG A 173 -11.87 1.91 2.64
C ARG A 173 -11.07 1.13 3.68
N ALA A 174 -10.19 0.23 3.22
CA ALA A 174 -9.29 -0.51 4.11
C ALA A 174 -8.16 0.37 4.67
N ALA A 175 -7.74 1.37 3.89
CA ALA A 175 -6.82 2.43 4.32
C ALA A 175 -7.58 3.47 5.17
N GLY A 176 -7.88 3.11 6.41
CA GLY A 176 -8.54 3.99 7.36
C GLY A 176 -8.07 3.70 8.79
N LEU A 177 -8.02 4.77 9.59
CA LEU A 177 -8.05 4.74 11.04
C LEU A 177 -9.46 5.13 11.50
#